data_AF-A0A932F7X0-F1
#
_entry.id   AF-A0A932F7X0-F1
#
_cell.length_a   1.000
_cell.length_b   1.000
_cell.length_c   1.000
_cell.angle_alpha   90.00
_cell.angle_beta   90.00
_cell.angle_gamma   90.00
#
_symmetry.space_group_name_H-M   'P 1'
#
loop_
_entity.id
_entity.type
_entity.pdbx_description
1 polymer ?
#
loop_
_entity_poly.entity_id
_entity_poly.type
_entity_poly.pdbx_seq_one_letter_code
_entity_poly.pdbx_strand_id
1 'polypeptide(L)'
;MPRIAKPPQANLPRIRKELQAYLKRVGSTPTSFAIEQGVNQSTVQRFLASRTKTVTPKMRLLLDYADIDTNIRIGDAACSGLDNARIRQALDKVWDGRESTAEILAKLIESVGPAIVQASHRCAP
;
A
#
# COMPACT_ATOMS: atom_id res chain seq x y z
N MET A 1 27.64 -6.23 -16.06
CA MET A 1 27.24 -5.77 -14.71
C MET A 1 26.11 -6.65 -14.20
N PRO A 2 26.20 -7.28 -13.01
CA PRO A 2 25.13 -8.10 -12.47
C PRO A 2 23.94 -7.20 -12.08
N ARG A 3 22.75 -7.53 -12.60
CA ARG A 3 21.51 -6.77 -12.39
C ARG A 3 20.86 -7.29 -11.11
N ILE A 4 21.08 -6.61 -9.97
CA ILE A 4 20.42 -6.95 -8.70
C ILE A 4 18.91 -6.82 -8.90
N ALA A 5 18.20 -7.94 -8.84
CA ALA A 5 16.75 -7.96 -8.96
C ALA A 5 16.14 -7.36 -7.69
N LYS A 6 15.44 -6.23 -7.83
CA LYS A 6 14.69 -5.65 -6.72
C LYS A 6 13.56 -6.61 -6.30
N PRO A 7 13.34 -6.84 -4.99
CA PRO A 7 12.24 -7.66 -4.53
C PRO A 7 10.90 -7.10 -5.02
N PRO A 8 9.93 -7.96 -5.33
CA PRO A 8 8.61 -7.52 -5.80
C PRO A 8 7.91 -6.69 -4.71
N GLN A 9 7.31 -5.56 -5.11
CA GLN A 9 6.51 -4.76 -4.18
C GLN A 9 5.20 -5.49 -3.86
N ALA A 10 4.94 -5.72 -2.57
CA ALA A 10 3.78 -6.48 -2.10
C ALA A 10 2.42 -5.86 -2.52
N ASN A 11 2.35 -4.53 -2.65
CA ASN A 11 1.08 -3.82 -2.78
C ASN A 11 0.63 -3.60 -4.23
N LEU A 12 1.37 -4.15 -5.21
CA LEU A 12 1.07 -3.95 -6.62
C LEU A 12 -0.36 -4.35 -7.04
N PRO A 13 -0.96 -5.44 -6.52
CA PRO A 13 -2.35 -5.78 -6.84
C PRO A 13 -3.33 -4.68 -6.41
N ARG A 14 -3.14 -4.09 -5.23
CA ARG A 14 -3.97 -2.98 -4.74
C ARG A 14 -3.80 -1.75 -5.60
N ILE A 15 -2.57 -1.31 -5.84
CA ILE A 15 -2.25 -0.12 -6.64
C ILE A 15 -2.86 -0.25 -8.05
N ARG A 16 -2.82 -1.43 -8.66
CA ARG A 16 -3.47 -1.69 -9.96
C ARG A 16 -4.99 -1.56 -9.88
N LYS A 17 -5.61 -2.10 -8.82
CA LYS A 17 -7.05 -2.02 -8.62
C LYS A 17 -7.52 -0.57 -8.42
N GLU A 18 -6.78 0.20 -7.63
CA GLU A 18 -7.04 1.63 -7.40
C GLU A 18 -6.88 2.43 -8.71
N LEU A 19 -5.83 2.17 -9.48
CA LEU A 19 -5.64 2.81 -10.79
C LEU A 19 -6.78 2.48 -11.77
N GLN A 20 -7.22 1.22 -11.81
CA GLN A 20 -8.38 0.83 -12.64
C GLN A 20 -9.68 1.51 -12.18
N ALA A 21 -9.89 1.64 -10.87
CA ALA A 21 -11.06 2.32 -10.31
C ALA A 21 -11.02 3.82 -10.63
N TYR A 22 -9.85 4.46 -10.49
CA TYR A 22 -9.63 5.85 -10.84
C TYR A 22 -9.96 6.10 -12.31
N LEU A 23 -9.39 5.32 -13.22
CA LEU A 23 -9.62 5.46 -14.67
C LEU A 23 -11.11 5.33 -15.02
N LYS A 24 -11.83 4.41 -14.38
CA LYS A 24 -13.28 4.29 -14.54
C LYS A 24 -14.02 5.53 -14.02
N ARG A 25 -13.61 6.08 -12.86
CA ARG A 25 -14.23 7.27 -12.26
C ARG A 25 -14.07 8.51 -13.13
N VAL A 26 -12.90 8.69 -13.74
CA VAL A 26 -12.63 9.86 -14.61
C VAL A 26 -13.04 9.62 -16.07
N GLY A 27 -13.55 8.44 -16.41
CA GLY A 27 -13.95 8.10 -17.78
C GLY A 27 -12.78 8.02 -18.77
N SER A 28 -11.55 7.83 -18.26
CA SER A 28 -10.33 7.83 -19.08
C SER A 28 -9.87 6.41 -19.38
N THR A 29 -9.29 6.22 -20.57
CA THR A 29 -8.61 4.97 -20.89
C THR A 29 -7.16 4.98 -20.39
N PRO A 30 -6.53 3.83 -20.12
CA PRO A 30 -5.11 3.79 -19.75
C PRO A 30 -4.20 4.48 -20.78
N THR A 31 -4.60 4.44 -22.06
CA THR A 31 -3.86 5.06 -23.16
C THR A 31 -3.97 6.58 -23.14
N SER A 32 -5.19 7.11 -23.06
CA SER A 32 -5.43 8.57 -23.00
C SER A 32 -4.77 9.16 -21.75
N PHE A 33 -4.96 8.52 -20.60
CA PHE A 33 -4.36 8.95 -19.34
C PHE A 33 -2.82 8.94 -19.39
N ALA A 34 -2.22 7.93 -20.03
CA ALA A 34 -0.76 7.90 -20.20
C ALA A 34 -0.25 9.06 -21.06
N ILE A 35 -0.95 9.40 -22.15
CA ILE A 35 -0.60 10.51 -23.04
C ILE A 35 -0.73 11.85 -22.31
N GLU A 36 -1.86 12.06 -21.62
CA GLU A 36 -2.12 13.29 -20.84
C GLU A 36 -1.04 13.54 -19.78
N GLN A 37 -0.55 12.48 -19.15
CA GLN A 37 0.47 12.57 -18.10
C GLN A 37 1.92 12.41 -18.62
N GLY A 38 2.12 12.37 -19.95
CA GLY A 38 3.46 12.27 -20.55
C GLY A 38 4.20 10.95 -20.26
N VAL A 39 3.48 9.89 -19.89
CA VAL A 39 4.04 8.55 -19.62
C VAL A 39 3.86 7.65 -20.84
N ASN A 40 4.85 6.80 -21.12
CA ASN A 40 4.75 5.85 -22.22
C ASN A 40 3.60 4.86 -21.98
N GLN A 41 2.64 4.80 -22.90
CA GLN A 41 1.49 3.89 -22.87
C GLN A 41 1.88 2.43 -22.56
N SER A 42 2.99 1.95 -23.15
CA SER A 42 3.48 0.59 -22.91
C SER A 42 3.86 0.32 -21.46
N THR A 43 4.25 1.36 -20.71
CA THR A 43 4.59 1.26 -19.28
C THR A 43 3.32 1.04 -18.46
N VAL A 44 2.28 1.83 -18.71
CA VAL A 44 0.98 1.73 -18.02
C VAL A 44 0.31 0.39 -18.34
N GLN A 45 0.32 -0.04 -19.60
CA GLN A 45 -0.25 -1.33 -20.00
C GLN A 45 0.50 -2.51 -19.37
N ARG A 46 1.84 -2.50 -19.36
CA ARG A 46 2.63 -3.55 -18.69
C ARG A 46 2.38 -3.58 -17.19
N PHE A 47 2.18 -2.41 -16.58
CA PHE A 47 1.87 -2.30 -15.17
C PHE A 47 0.51 -2.92 -14.84
N LEU A 48 -0.54 -2.55 -15.58
CA LEU A 48 -1.89 -3.09 -15.41
C LEU A 48 -1.97 -4.59 -15.72
N ALA A 49 -1.24 -5.06 -16.74
CA ALA A 49 -1.15 -6.47 -17.12
C ALA A 49 -0.28 -7.32 -16.17
N SER A 50 0.12 -6.78 -15.01
CA SER A 50 0.95 -7.46 -14.01
C SER A 50 2.32 -7.95 -14.50
N ARG A 51 2.85 -7.36 -15.58
CA ARG A 51 4.16 -7.70 -16.15
C ARG A 51 5.33 -6.98 -15.45
N THR A 52 5.03 -6.08 -14.52
CA THR A 52 6.04 -5.36 -13.72
C THR A 52 5.96 -5.76 -12.25
N LYS A 53 7.13 -6.02 -11.65
CA LYS A 53 7.28 -6.41 -10.23
C LYS A 53 7.54 -5.22 -9.30
N THR A 54 7.69 -4.01 -9.84
CA THR A 54 7.93 -2.78 -9.08
C THR A 54 7.26 -1.59 -9.78
N VAL A 55 6.94 -0.55 -9.02
CA VAL A 55 6.55 0.77 -9.53
C VAL A 55 7.82 1.51 -9.98
N THR A 56 7.92 1.85 -11.26
CA THR A 56 9.02 2.67 -11.79
C THR A 56 8.85 4.14 -11.39
N PRO A 57 9.91 4.97 -11.36
CA PRO A 57 9.79 6.39 -11.01
C PRO A 57 8.77 7.14 -11.86
N LYS A 58 8.71 6.86 -13.17
CA LYS A 58 7.71 7.45 -14.08
C LYS A 58 6.28 6.98 -13.76
N MET A 59 6.12 5.73 -13.36
CA MET A 59 4.82 5.22 -12.92
C MET A 59 4.40 5.85 -11.60
N ARG A 60 5.35 6.11 -10.68
CA ARG A 60 5.07 6.79 -9.42
C ARG A 60 4.50 8.20 -9.66
N LEU A 61 5.11 9.00 -10.52
CA LEU A 61 4.59 10.34 -10.85
C LEU A 61 3.14 10.30 -11.35
N LEU A 62 2.80 9.31 -12.18
CA LEU A 62 1.44 9.11 -12.69
C LEU A 62 0.47 8.65 -11.59
N LEU A 63 0.92 7.82 -10.66
CA LEU A 63 0.11 7.39 -9.51
C LEU A 63 -0.09 8.52 -8.50
N ASP A 64 0.93 9.35 -8.27
CA ASP A 64 0.85 10.54 -7.42
C ASP A 64 -0.17 11.54 -7.99
N TYR A 65 -0.20 11.73 -9.31
CA TYR A 65 -1.24 12.55 -9.96
C TYR A 65 -2.66 12.01 -9.72
N ALA A 66 -2.81 10.69 -9.68
CA ALA A 66 -4.07 10.02 -9.39
C ALA A 66 -4.38 9.93 -7.87
N ASP A 67 -3.54 10.52 -7.01
CA ASP A 67 -3.61 10.44 -5.55
C ASP A 67 -3.59 9.00 -5.02
N ILE A 68 -2.84 8.12 -5.70
CA ILE A 68 -2.72 6.70 -5.36
C ILE A 68 -1.43 6.49 -4.56
N ASP A 69 -1.57 6.25 -3.26
CA ASP A 69 -0.45 6.00 -2.37
C ASP A 69 0.27 4.68 -2.72
N THR A 70 1.58 4.77 -2.93
CA THR A 70 2.44 3.62 -3.25
C THR A 70 3.17 3.07 -2.02
N ASN A 71 3.00 3.69 -0.85
CA ASN A 71 3.58 3.24 0.40
C ASN A 71 2.80 2.06 1.01
N ILE A 72 3.52 1.26 1.79
CA ILE A 72 2.93 0.15 2.55
C ILE A 72 2.12 0.71 3.70
N ARG A 73 0.81 0.85 3.48
CA ARG A 73 -0.14 1.00 4.58
C ARG A 73 -0.34 -0.36 5.23
N ILE A 74 -0.59 -0.35 6.54
CA ILE A 74 -0.86 -1.55 7.36
C ILE A 74 -1.91 -2.46 6.68
N GLY A 75 -2.83 -1.90 5.87
CA GLY A 75 -3.83 -2.61 5.08
C GLY A 75 -3.36 -3.49 3.90
N ASP A 76 -2.07 -3.48 3.53
CA ASP A 76 -1.61 -4.14 2.29
C ASP A 76 -0.88 -5.47 2.48
N ALA A 77 -0.69 -5.90 3.73
CA ALA A 77 -0.31 -7.27 4.00
C ALA A 77 -1.50 -8.17 3.65
N ALA A 78 -1.30 -9.05 2.66
CA ALA A 78 -2.26 -10.00 2.14
C ALA A 78 -3.23 -10.53 3.21
N CYS A 79 -4.53 -10.45 2.89
CA CYS A 79 -5.66 -11.00 3.64
C CYS A 79 -5.30 -12.19 4.55
N SER A 80 -5.33 -11.95 5.86
CA SER A 80 -5.60 -12.92 6.94
C SER A 80 -5.41 -12.27 8.32
N GLY A 81 -4.43 -11.38 8.48
CA GLY A 81 -4.13 -10.75 9.78
C GLY A 81 -4.86 -9.44 10.08
N LEU A 82 -5.51 -8.82 9.08
CA LEU A 82 -5.98 -7.43 9.17
C LEU A 82 -7.31 -7.23 9.89
N ASP A 83 -8.19 -8.24 9.93
CA ASP A 83 -8.98 -8.39 11.14
C ASP A 83 -8.75 -9.68 11.89
N ASN A 84 -7.68 -9.58 12.67
CA ASN A 84 -7.54 -10.37 13.86
C ASN A 84 -8.63 -9.96 14.86
N ALA A 85 -9.66 -10.81 14.97
CA ALA A 85 -10.76 -10.64 15.93
C ALA A 85 -10.26 -10.40 17.36
N ARG A 86 -9.09 -10.94 17.72
CA ARG A 86 -8.47 -10.72 19.03
C ARG A 86 -7.98 -9.29 19.21
N ILE A 87 -7.37 -8.70 18.18
CA ILE A 87 -6.91 -7.29 18.21
C ILE A 87 -8.12 -6.36 18.29
N ARG A 88 -9.17 -6.61 17.50
CA ARG A 88 -10.41 -5.84 17.55
C ARG A 88 -11.04 -5.88 18.95
N GLN A 89 -11.20 -7.06 19.53
CA GLN A 89 -11.73 -7.22 20.90
C GLN A 89 -10.84 -6.54 21.95
N ALA A 90 -9.52 -6.53 21.77
CA ALA A 90 -8.62 -5.85 22.68
C ALA A 90 -8.78 -4.33 22.59
N LEU A 91 -8.91 -3.78 21.37
CA LEU A 91 -9.15 -2.37 21.15
C LEU A 91 -10.52 -1.94 21.67
N ASP A 92 -11.58 -2.73 21.44
CA ASP A 92 -12.94 -2.45 21.95
C ASP A 92 -12.98 -2.37 23.50
N LYS A 93 -12.10 -3.09 24.21
CA LYS A 93 -12.03 -3.03 25.68
C LYS A 93 -11.32 -1.80 26.21
N VAL A 94 -10.40 -1.24 25.42
CA VAL A 94 -9.54 -0.13 25.86
C VAL A 94 -10.03 1.21 25.32
N TRP A 95 -10.69 1.20 24.16
CA TRP A 95 -11.26 2.38 23.52
C TRP A 95 -12.66 2.68 24.08
N ASP A 96 -12.76 3.75 24.84
CA ASP A 96 -14.00 4.24 25.46
C ASP A 96 -14.74 5.29 24.63
N GLY A 97 -14.32 5.52 23.38
CA GLY A 97 -14.93 6.52 22.49
C GLY A 97 -14.34 7.93 22.63
N ARG A 98 -13.48 8.19 23.62
CA ARG A 98 -12.94 9.54 23.87
C ARG A 98 -11.66 9.80 23.07
N GLU A 99 -11.55 11.02 22.55
CA GLU A 99 -10.39 11.49 21.79
C GLU A 99 -9.09 11.45 22.61
N SER A 100 -9.14 11.73 23.90
CA SER A 100 -7.99 11.61 24.80
C SER A 100 -7.46 10.18 24.90
N THR A 101 -8.36 9.19 24.90
CA THR A 101 -8.02 7.77 24.96
C THR A 101 -7.43 7.30 23.64
N ALA A 102 -7.93 7.84 22.53
CA ALA A 102 -7.39 7.62 21.19
C ALA A 102 -5.93 8.01 21.08
N GLU A 103 -5.62 9.22 21.53
CA GLU A 103 -4.29 9.82 21.46
C GLU A 103 -3.29 9.05 22.33
N ILE A 104 -3.70 8.61 23.52
CA ILE A 104 -2.88 7.78 24.42
C ILE A 104 -2.62 6.41 23.80
N LEU A 105 -3.66 5.77 23.23
CA LEU A 105 -3.54 4.49 22.54
C LEU A 105 -2.59 4.59 21.35
N ALA A 106 -2.68 5.66 20.55
CA ALA A 106 -1.78 5.90 19.44
C ALA A 106 -0.32 6.00 19.90
N LYS A 107 -0.03 6.80 20.93
CA LYS A 107 1.33 6.95 21.51
C LYS A 107 1.88 5.64 22.09
N LEU A 108 1.02 4.83 22.70
CA LEU A 108 1.41 3.50 23.20
C LEU A 108 1.75 2.56 22.05
N ILE A 109 0.96 2.56 20.98
CA ILE A 109 1.23 1.73 19.79
C ILE A 109 2.51 2.20 19.10
N GLU A 110 2.74 3.50 18.99
CA GLU A 110 3.96 4.07 18.39
C GLU A 110 5.22 3.76 19.20
N SER A 111 5.13 3.76 20.53
CA SER A 111 6.27 3.46 21.40
C SER A 111 6.61 1.97 21.44
N VAL A 112 5.61 1.10 21.48
CA VAL A 112 5.82 -0.37 21.63
C VAL A 112 5.92 -1.07 20.27
N GLY A 113 5.36 -0.49 19.22
CA GLY A 113 5.36 -1.01 17.85
C GLY A 113 6.74 -1.44 17.35
N PRO A 114 7.79 -0.59 17.45
CA PRO A 114 9.14 -0.96 17.03
C PRO A 114 9.69 -2.21 17.75
N ALA A 115 9.42 -2.34 19.05
CA ALA A 115 9.88 -3.50 19.83
C ALA A 115 9.15 -4.80 19.43
N ILE A 116 7.83 -4.73 19.19
CA ILE A 116 7.03 -5.86 18.72
C ILE A 116 7.52 -6.34 17.35
N VAL A 117 7.78 -5.41 16.42
CA VAL A 117 8.29 -5.71 15.08
C VAL A 117 9.67 -6.35 15.19
N GLN A 118 10.58 -5.79 15.97
CA GLN A 118 11.92 -6.36 16.18
C GLN A 118 11.89 -7.77 16.80
N ALA A 119 11.02 -8.02 17.78
CA ALA A 119 10.86 -9.33 18.39
C ALA A 119 10.33 -10.36 17.37
N SER A 120 9.39 -9.97 16.52
CA SER A 120 8.83 -10.85 15.48
C SER A 120 9.85 -11.25 14.41
N HIS A 121 10.80 -10.36 14.08
CA HIS A 121 11.87 -10.66 13.12
C HIS A 121 12.97 -11.57 13.68
N ARG A 122 13.17 -11.60 15.01
CA ARG A 122 14.18 -12.46 15.66
C ARG A 122 13.73 -13.92 15.83
N CYS A 123 12.46 -14.24 15.57
CA CYS A 123 11.90 -15.59 15.70
C CYS A 123 11.70 -16.34 14.37
N ALA A 124 12.17 -15.81 13.23
CA ALA A 124 12.17 -16.55 11.98
C ALA A 124 13.44 -17.41 11.87
N PRO A 125 13.36 -18.74 11.65
CA PRO A 125 14.52 -19.60 11.42
C PRO A 125 15.23 -19.27 10.11
#